data_AF-A0A2M7I9N8-F1
#
_entry.id   AF-A0A2M7I9N8-F1
#
_cell.length_a   1.000
_cell.length_b   1.000
_cell.length_c   1.000
_cell.angle_alpha   90.00
_cell.angle_beta   90.00
_cell.angle_gamma   90.00
#
_symmetry.space_group_name_H-M   'P 1'
#
loop_
_entity.id
_entity.type
_entity.pdbx_description
1 polymer ?
#
loop_
_entity_poly.entity_id
_entity_poly.type
_entity_poly.pdbx_seq_one_letter_code
_entity_poly.pdbx_strand_id
1 'polypeptide(L)'
;MKMNTLWDSGSTTENGPRSVLESRYAHIVDGLLRVWDNPEATELYLNSVLVDDRDDRKGLPAEAFDELMFLSDLNWKRTHFNADGVQITAEDFSFGI
;
A
#
# COMPACT_ATOMS: atom_id res chain seq x y z
N MET A 1 38.48 15.21 24.43
CA MET A 1 38.12 14.51 23.18
C MET A 1 36.90 13.66 23.47
N LYS A 2 35.88 13.74 22.61
CA LYS A 2 34.50 13.29 22.81
C LYS A 2 34.36 11.77 22.78
N MET A 3 33.34 11.25 23.46
CA MET A 3 32.32 10.38 22.85
C MET A 3 31.13 10.22 23.83
N ASN A 4 30.16 11.12 23.70
CA ASN A 4 28.80 10.86 24.19
C ASN A 4 28.15 9.91 23.19
N THR A 5 27.96 8.66 23.58
CA THR A 5 27.09 7.72 22.88
C THR A 5 25.64 8.07 23.17
N LEU A 6 25.09 8.95 22.33
CA LEU A 6 23.66 9.15 22.12
C LEU A 6 23.18 8.06 21.15
N TRP A 7 22.82 6.91 21.70
CA TRP A 7 21.76 6.09 21.11
C TRP A 7 20.54 6.41 21.97
N ASP A 8 19.96 7.58 21.72
CA ASP A 8 18.58 7.80 22.10
C ASP A 8 17.79 6.76 21.32
N SER A 9 17.22 5.81 22.05
CA SER A 9 16.27 4.83 21.56
C SER A 9 15.00 5.57 21.14
N GLY A 10 15.09 6.32 20.05
CA GLY A 10 13.97 6.86 19.32
C GLY A 10 13.31 5.71 18.60
N SER A 11 12.47 4.95 19.30
CA SER A 11 11.35 4.27 18.66
C SER A 11 10.46 5.36 18.07
N THR A 12 10.79 5.82 16.87
CA THR A 12 9.91 6.65 16.06
C THR A 12 8.74 5.79 15.63
N THR A 13 7.80 5.58 16.56
CA THR A 13 6.39 5.44 16.19
C THR A 13 5.90 6.83 15.78
N GLU A 14 6.49 7.38 14.73
CA GLU A 14 5.87 8.44 13.96
C GLU A 14 4.67 7.78 13.27
N ASN A 15 3.57 7.64 14.03
CA ASN A 15 2.25 7.40 13.47
C ASN A 15 1.99 8.60 12.56
N GLY A 16 2.34 8.44 11.28
CA GLY A 16 1.91 9.36 10.24
C GLY A 16 0.39 9.54 10.29
N PRO A 17 -0.14 10.58 9.63
CA PRO A 17 -1.58 10.76 9.56
C PRO A 17 -2.22 9.46 9.04
N ARG A 18 -3.19 8.93 9.80
CA ARG A 18 -3.93 7.72 9.42
C ARG A 18 -4.57 7.92 8.06
N SER A 19 -4.52 6.87 7.24
CA SER A 19 -5.12 6.88 5.91
C SER A 19 -6.65 7.02 5.98
N VAL A 20 -7.28 7.41 4.87
CA VAL A 20 -8.74 7.48 4.76
C VAL A 20 -9.35 6.08 4.94
N LEU A 21 -8.72 5.04 4.40
CA LEU A 21 -9.12 3.65 4.62
C LEU A 21 -9.05 3.26 6.10
N GLU A 22 -7.95 3.57 6.79
CA GLU A 22 -7.78 3.26 8.21
C GLU A 22 -8.76 4.01 9.13
N SER A 23 -9.12 5.23 8.77
CA SER A 23 -9.98 6.09 9.58
C SER A 23 -11.48 5.84 9.36
N ARG A 24 -11.89 5.50 8.13
CA ARG A 24 -13.32 5.47 7.74
C ARG A 24 -13.80 4.12 7.21
N TYR A 25 -12.88 3.25 6.79
CA TYR A 25 -13.19 1.99 6.12
C TYR A 25 -12.47 0.80 6.76
N ALA A 26 -12.55 0.69 8.10
CA ALA A 26 -11.91 -0.38 8.86
C ALA A 26 -12.22 -1.79 8.33
N HIS A 27 -13.44 -2.04 7.84
CA HIS A 27 -13.81 -3.33 7.24
C HIS A 27 -13.05 -3.65 5.94
N ILE A 28 -12.63 -2.62 5.18
CA ILE A 28 -11.79 -2.79 3.99
C ILE A 28 -10.37 -3.14 4.42
N VAL A 29 -9.83 -2.42 5.41
CA VAL A 29 -8.50 -2.68 5.97
C VAL A 29 -8.41 -4.08 6.58
N ASP A 30 -9.38 -4.49 7.39
CA ASP A 30 -9.44 -5.83 7.97
C ASP A 30 -9.51 -6.92 6.89
N GLY A 31 -10.22 -6.66 5.79
CA GLY A 31 -10.28 -7.58 4.66
C GLY A 31 -8.92 -7.71 3.98
N LEU A 32 -8.27 -6.58 3.68
CA LEU A 32 -6.92 -6.53 3.11
C LEU A 32 -5.92 -7.28 3.99
N LEU A 33 -5.89 -7.03 5.30
CA LEU A 33 -4.96 -7.68 6.23
C LEU A 33 -5.11 -9.22 6.24
N ARG A 34 -6.32 -9.75 6.04
CA ARG A 34 -6.55 -11.20 6.01
C ARG A 34 -6.05 -11.88 4.74
N VAL A 35 -6.08 -11.17 3.62
CA VAL A 35 -5.71 -11.72 2.31
C VAL A 35 -4.31 -11.30 1.89
N TRP A 36 -3.71 -10.32 2.57
CA TRP A 36 -2.51 -9.61 2.09
C TRP A 36 -1.38 -10.56 1.73
N ASP A 37 -1.11 -11.60 2.50
CA ASP A 37 0.00 -12.54 2.25
C ASP A 37 -0.17 -13.38 0.98
N ASN A 38 -1.38 -13.47 0.43
CA ASN A 38 -1.67 -14.13 -0.84
C ASN A 38 -2.02 -13.08 -1.92
N PRO A 39 -1.14 -12.83 -2.90
CA PRO A 39 -1.37 -11.81 -3.92
C PRO A 39 -2.60 -12.05 -4.80
N GLU A 40 -2.91 -13.32 -5.13
CA GLU A 40 -4.09 -13.67 -5.94
C GLU A 40 -5.39 -13.41 -5.15
N ALA A 41 -5.41 -13.81 -3.88
CA ALA A 41 -6.56 -13.51 -3.00
C ALA A 41 -6.71 -12.00 -2.74
N THR A 42 -5.60 -11.27 -2.66
CA THR A 42 -5.59 -9.81 -2.53
C THR A 42 -6.16 -9.13 -3.76
N GLU A 43 -5.81 -9.61 -4.96
CA GLU A 43 -6.34 -9.10 -6.23
C GLU A 43 -7.86 -9.30 -6.33
N LEU A 44 -8.35 -10.51 -6.01
CA LEU A 44 -9.79 -10.79 -5.98
C LEU A 44 -10.52 -9.90 -4.99
N TYR A 45 -9.94 -9.69 -3.81
CA TYR A 45 -10.52 -8.80 -2.80
C TYR A 45 -10.57 -7.35 -3.28
N LEU A 46 -9.46 -6.80 -3.78
CA LEU A 46 -9.39 -5.44 -4.32
C LEU A 46 -10.40 -5.23 -5.44
N ASN A 47 -10.50 -6.18 -6.38
CA ASN A 47 -11.50 -6.14 -7.44
C ASN A 47 -12.93 -6.12 -6.88
N SER A 48 -13.24 -6.87 -5.82
CA SER A 48 -14.57 -6.86 -5.19
C SER A 48 -14.92 -5.56 -4.47
N VAL A 49 -13.92 -4.74 -4.15
CA VAL A 49 -14.07 -3.43 -3.50
C VAL A 49 -14.11 -2.31 -4.54
N LEU A 50 -13.30 -2.41 -5.60
CA LEU A 50 -13.17 -1.42 -6.67
C LEU A 50 -14.26 -1.54 -7.74
N VAL A 51 -14.68 -2.77 -8.06
CA VAL A 51 -15.76 -3.03 -9.01
C VAL A 51 -17.08 -2.95 -8.26
N ASP A 52 -17.80 -1.87 -8.51
CA ASP A 52 -19.07 -1.56 -7.88
C ASP A 52 -20.21 -2.39 -8.50
N ASP A 53 -20.48 -3.57 -7.94
CA ASP A 53 -21.72 -4.32 -8.19
C ASP A 53 -22.72 -4.11 -7.03
N ARG A 54 -22.75 -2.91 -6.45
CA ARG A 54 -23.64 -2.58 -5.33
C ARG A 54 -24.53 -1.43 -5.75
N ASP A 55 -25.59 -1.79 -6.48
CA ASP A 55 -26.68 -1.01 -7.08
C ASP A 55 -27.34 0.09 -6.18
N ASP A 56 -26.88 0.27 -4.93
CA ASP A 56 -27.46 1.18 -3.93
C ASP A 56 -26.43 1.85 -2.98
N ARG A 57 -25.17 2.09 -3.40
CA ARG A 57 -24.21 2.88 -2.60
C ARG A 57 -23.57 4.03 -3.37
N LYS A 58 -23.41 5.15 -2.67
CA LYS A 58 -22.48 6.21 -3.09
C LYS A 58 -21.08 5.59 -3.15
N GLY A 59 -20.44 5.62 -4.31
CA GLY A 59 -19.07 5.13 -4.52
C GLY A 59 -18.07 5.69 -3.50
N LEU A 60 -16.88 5.10 -3.47
CA LEU A 60 -15.82 5.54 -2.57
C LEU A 60 -15.40 6.99 -2.88
N PRO A 61 -15.07 7.80 -1.85
CA PRO A 61 -14.48 9.12 -2.07
C PRO A 61 -13.13 8.96 -2.77
N ALA A 62 -12.74 9.98 -3.55
CA ALA A 62 -11.54 9.94 -4.39
C ALA A 62 -10.29 9.54 -3.59
N GLU A 63 -10.14 10.07 -2.38
CA GLU A 63 -8.97 9.78 -1.54
C GLU A 63 -8.89 8.31 -1.12
N ALA A 64 -10.04 7.67 -0.83
CA ALA A 64 -10.07 6.24 -0.53
C ALA A 64 -9.84 5.37 -1.77
N PHE A 65 -10.31 5.83 -2.92
CA PHE A 65 -10.08 5.17 -4.20
C PHE A 65 -8.59 5.22 -4.58
N ASP A 66 -7.94 6.38 -4.43
CA ASP A 66 -6.51 6.54 -4.70
C ASP A 66 -5.65 5.63 -3.81
N GLU A 67 -5.99 5.50 -2.53
CA GLU A 67 -5.32 4.56 -1.62
C GLU A 67 -5.50 3.10 -2.07
N LEU A 68 -6.69 2.71 -2.54
CA LEU A 68 -6.93 1.35 -3.05
C LEU A 68 -6.21 1.08 -4.37
N MET A 69 -6.16 2.07 -5.28
CA MET A 69 -5.39 1.97 -6.52
C MET A 69 -3.90 1.80 -6.23
N PHE A 70 -3.36 2.55 -5.28
CA PHE A 70 -1.98 2.37 -4.82
C PHE A 70 -1.71 0.95 -4.30
N LEU A 71 -2.64 0.40 -3.49
CA LEU A 71 -2.53 -0.97 -3.00
C LEU A 71 -2.63 -2.02 -4.13
N SER A 72 -3.46 -1.76 -5.15
CA SER A 72 -3.55 -2.58 -6.35
C SER A 72 -2.24 -2.60 -7.13
N ASP A 73 -1.61 -1.45 -7.33
CA ASP A 73 -0.31 -1.36 -7.98
C ASP A 73 0.78 -2.11 -7.21
N LEU A 74 0.78 -2.00 -5.87
CA LEU A 74 1.68 -2.77 -5.02
C LEU A 74 1.44 -4.27 -5.16
N ASN A 75 0.18 -4.71 -5.17
CA ASN A 75 -0.15 -6.12 -5.33
C ASN A 75 0.25 -6.65 -6.71
N TRP A 76 0.03 -5.86 -7.77
CA TRP A 76 0.49 -6.18 -9.12
C TRP A 76 2.02 -6.33 -9.19
N LYS A 77 2.77 -5.42 -8.54
CA LYS A 77 4.22 -5.56 -8.44
C LYS A 77 4.60 -6.85 -7.75
N ARG A 78 3.94 -7.23 -6.64
CA ARG A 78 4.24 -8.48 -5.92
C ARG A 78 4.04 -9.73 -6.79
N THR A 79 3.11 -9.72 -7.74
CA THR A 79 2.89 -10.84 -8.67
C THR A 79 3.83 -10.84 -9.87
N HIS A 80 4.37 -9.68 -10.27
CA HIS A 80 5.17 -9.53 -11.49
C HIS A 80 6.67 -9.26 -11.23
N PHE A 81 7.08 -8.97 -9.99
CA PHE A 81 8.49 -8.73 -9.62
C PHE A 81 9.38 -9.98 -9.76
N ASN A 82 8.77 -11.17 -9.91
CA ASN A 82 9.50 -12.43 -10.05
C ASN A 82 9.59 -12.95 -11.50
N ALA A 83 8.88 -12.36 -12.46
CA ALA A 83 8.89 -12.84 -13.85
C ALA A 83 10.05 -12.23 -14.66
N ASP A 84 10.33 -10.94 -14.50
CA ASP A 84 11.31 -10.20 -15.29
C ASP A 84 12.09 -9.22 -14.42
N GLY A 85 12.74 -9.72 -13.36
CA GLY A 85 13.44 -8.93 -12.33
C GLY A 85 13.95 -7.59 -12.86
N VAL A 86 13.20 -6.51 -12.60
CA VAL A 86 13.58 -5.17 -13.05
C VAL A 86 14.73 -4.74 -12.17
N GLN A 87 15.93 -5.14 -12.58
CA GLN A 87 17.17 -4.68 -12.02
C GLN A 87 17.34 -3.23 -12.49
N ILE A 88 16.69 -2.29 -11.80
CA ILE A 88 17.09 -0.88 -11.92
C ILE A 88 18.43 -0.80 -11.20
N THR A 89 19.51 -0.88 -11.97
CA THR A 89 20.83 -0.58 -11.42
C THR A 89 20.87 0.90 -11.04
N ALA A 90 21.75 1.28 -10.11
CA ALA A 90 21.91 2.69 -9.74
C ALA A 90 22.28 3.58 -10.96
N GLU A 91 22.79 2.97 -12.03
CA GLU A 91 23.16 3.60 -13.29
C GLU A 91 21.95 3.87 -14.20
N ASP A 92 20.87 3.07 -14.08
CA ASP A 92 19.65 3.20 -14.87
C ASP A 92 18.59 4.10 -14.23
N PHE A 93 18.78 4.47 -12.95
CA PHE A 93 17.88 5.37 -12.24
C PHE A 93 18.23 6.84 -12.55
N SER A 94 17.35 7.53 -13.27
CA SER A 94 17.42 8.99 -13.44
C SER A 94 16.06 9.63 -13.23
N PHE A 95 16.04 10.78 -12.57
CA PHE A 95 14.91 11.71 -12.67
C PHE A 95 15.11 12.47 -13.98
N GLY A 96 14.32 12.11 -14.99
CA GLY A 96 14.47 12.58 -16.38
C GLY A 96 14.87 14.05 -16.50
N ILE A 97 15.78 14.31 -17.44
CA ILE A 97 16.30 15.63 -17.81
C ILE A 97 15.28 16.38 -18.68
#